data_AF-A0A1Y5ICG8-F1
#
_entry.id   AF-A0A1Y5ICG8-F1
#
_cell.length_a   1.000
_cell.length_b   1.000
_cell.length_c   1.000
_cell.angle_alpha   90.00
_cell.angle_beta   90.00
_cell.angle_gamma   90.00
#
_symmetry.space_group_name_H-M   'P 1'
#
loop_
_entity.id
_entity.type
_entity.pdbx_description
1 polymer ?
#
loop_
_entity_poly.entity_id
_entity_poly.type
_entity_poly.pdbx_seq_one_letter_code
_entity_poly.pdbx_strand_id
1 'polypeptide(L)'
;MHLDCYKIYDVAPQMVPARSNRDWMDAFTDRHPYRCLPLTMANSTGWELLCPMDIKIKWNGGTRNEDIQILTRGDPNAISSFADAHFMRGIVTFHTGHLFRTPPGWGVWVTGPPNWPKDGIYPLTGLVETDWLPFPFTMNWQMTRPGEVIFEKDEPFAFITLMEHKKLEEIEPERKLLRSNTELVKEYNAWTESRSDFNKRLKTGEENAMKERWQRHYMRGEKPTGDKADTHQTKRRLKAPKESFVLGAALPFILIGVCALLGVGYAVLNGFSGADILDAVSFGAFVGAMMALLGGADMIFGSALGGLFDKNTPWTEYLATAIGYATVWVPAIIPGSLHFHKRFGFEEIGENIFVPSEKEVIYMERVI
;
A
#
# COMPACT_ATOMS: atom_id res chain seq x y z
N MET A 1 4.27 11.77 10.47
CA MET A 1 4.66 10.41 10.03
C MET A 1 3.74 10.00 8.89
N HIS A 2 4.30 9.56 7.75
CA HIS A 2 3.58 9.04 6.60
C HIS A 2 4.21 7.71 6.17
N LEU A 3 3.41 6.84 5.54
CA LEU A 3 3.85 5.62 4.87
C LEU A 3 3.39 5.79 3.43
N ASP A 4 4.33 5.82 2.49
CA ASP A 4 3.99 5.87 1.07
C ASP A 4 3.94 4.43 0.54
N CYS A 5 2.87 4.13 -0.20
CA CYS A 5 2.62 2.83 -0.80
C CYS A 5 2.46 3.01 -2.30
N TYR A 6 3.55 2.84 -3.07
CA TYR A 6 3.53 2.97 -4.52
C TYR A 6 3.05 1.65 -5.13
N LYS A 7 2.05 1.70 -6.01
CA LYS A 7 1.67 0.56 -6.85
C LYS A 7 2.72 0.45 -7.96
N ILE A 8 3.30 -0.75 -8.13
CA ILE A 8 4.32 -0.98 -9.17
C ILE A 8 3.68 -1.13 -10.56
N TYR A 9 2.44 -1.58 -10.58
CA TYR A 9 1.60 -1.75 -11.76
C TYR A 9 0.26 -1.06 -11.53
N ASP A 10 -0.56 -0.92 -12.57
CA ASP A 10 -1.90 -0.31 -12.46
C ASP A 10 -2.83 -1.05 -11.50
N VAL A 11 -2.57 -2.34 -11.30
CA VAL A 11 -3.29 -3.20 -10.36
C VAL A 11 -2.31 -3.73 -9.33
N ALA A 12 -2.70 -3.64 -8.05
CA ALA A 12 -1.96 -4.22 -6.95
C ALA A 12 -2.92 -4.79 -5.89
N PRO A 13 -2.51 -5.81 -5.12
CA PRO A 13 -3.30 -6.36 -4.02
C PRO A 13 -3.86 -5.27 -3.08
N GLN A 14 -5.15 -5.32 -2.77
CA GLN A 14 -5.77 -4.28 -1.98
C GLN A 14 -5.18 -4.22 -0.56
N MET A 15 -4.86 -3.01 -0.08
CA MET A 15 -4.42 -2.75 1.29
C MET A 15 -5.56 -2.14 2.11
N VAL A 16 -5.90 -2.76 3.24
CA VAL A 16 -7.00 -2.30 4.11
C VAL A 16 -6.56 -2.24 5.58
N PRO A 17 -7.16 -1.38 6.43
CA PRO A 17 -6.92 -1.44 7.87
C PRO A 17 -7.30 -2.81 8.42
N ALA A 18 -6.42 -3.41 9.21
CA ALA A 18 -6.67 -4.73 9.78
C ALA A 18 -7.84 -4.69 10.77
N ARG A 19 -8.65 -5.74 10.74
CA ARG A 19 -9.84 -5.86 11.60
C ARG A 19 -9.51 -6.57 12.91
N SER A 20 -10.21 -6.24 13.99
CA SER A 20 -9.97 -6.87 15.30
C SER A 20 -10.59 -8.27 15.44
N ASN A 21 -11.59 -8.60 14.63
CA ASN A 21 -12.36 -9.85 14.71
C ASN A 21 -11.71 -11.02 13.98
N ARG A 22 -11.97 -12.23 14.45
CA ARG A 22 -11.54 -13.49 13.85
C ARG A 22 -12.66 -14.51 13.96
N ASP A 23 -12.84 -15.34 12.94
CA ASP A 23 -13.96 -16.29 12.88
C ASP A 23 -13.90 -17.30 14.04
N TRP A 24 -12.70 -17.79 14.37
CA TRP A 24 -12.52 -18.70 15.51
C TRP A 24 -12.84 -18.04 16.86
N MET A 25 -12.65 -16.71 16.98
CA MET A 25 -13.02 -15.96 18.18
C MET A 25 -14.54 -15.75 18.26
N ASP A 26 -15.18 -15.53 17.12
CA ASP A 26 -16.64 -15.39 17.01
C ASP A 26 -17.37 -16.71 17.24
N ALA A 27 -16.72 -17.85 16.97
CA ALA A 27 -17.27 -19.19 17.18
C ALA A 27 -17.45 -19.56 18.66
N PHE A 28 -16.82 -18.84 19.61
CA PHE A 28 -17.07 -19.06 21.03
C PHE A 28 -18.45 -18.54 21.43
N THR A 29 -19.25 -19.35 22.14
CA THR A 29 -20.61 -19.00 22.62
C THR A 29 -20.68 -17.63 23.28
N ASP A 30 -19.68 -17.33 24.10
CA ASP A 30 -19.60 -16.10 24.91
C ASP A 30 -18.66 -15.04 24.32
N ARG A 31 -18.07 -15.32 23.14
CA ARG A 31 -17.02 -14.50 22.50
C ARG A 31 -15.92 -14.08 23.48
N HIS A 32 -15.60 -14.96 24.43
CA HIS A 32 -14.68 -14.63 25.52
C HIS A 32 -13.24 -14.36 25.06
N PRO A 33 -12.72 -14.81 23.90
CA PRO A 33 -11.40 -14.38 23.43
C PRO A 33 -11.28 -12.85 23.26
N TYR A 34 -12.37 -12.15 22.95
CA TYR A 34 -12.39 -10.68 22.87
C TYR A 34 -12.21 -9.98 24.23
N ARG A 35 -12.25 -10.73 25.33
CA ARG A 35 -11.90 -10.22 26.68
C ARG A 35 -10.38 -10.02 26.82
N CYS A 36 -9.58 -10.66 25.96
CA CYS A 36 -8.15 -10.38 25.84
C CYS A 36 -7.96 -9.16 24.95
N LEU A 37 -8.02 -7.96 25.55
CA LEU A 37 -7.79 -6.72 24.82
C LEU A 37 -6.44 -6.68 24.08
N PRO A 38 -5.30 -7.15 24.65
CA PRO A 38 -4.04 -7.23 23.90
C PRO A 38 -4.16 -8.02 22.58
N LEU A 39 -4.93 -9.11 22.57
CA LEU A 39 -5.18 -9.92 21.38
C LEU A 39 -5.91 -9.10 20.30
N THR A 40 -6.99 -8.43 20.67
CA THR A 40 -7.80 -7.61 19.74
C THR A 40 -7.06 -6.37 19.23
N MET A 41 -6.19 -5.80 20.06
CA MET A 41 -5.34 -4.68 19.68
C MET A 41 -4.27 -5.15 18.69
N ALA A 42 -3.62 -6.30 18.93
CA ALA A 42 -2.66 -6.88 17.99
C ALA A 42 -3.29 -7.11 16.61
N ASN A 43 -4.51 -7.68 16.57
CA ASN A 43 -5.25 -7.92 15.34
C ASN A 43 -5.48 -6.68 14.46
N SER A 44 -5.51 -5.49 15.06
CA SER A 44 -5.85 -4.22 14.40
C SER A 44 -4.73 -3.16 14.44
N THR A 45 -3.50 -3.56 14.81
CA THR A 45 -2.31 -2.68 14.82
C THR A 45 -1.55 -2.75 13.50
N GLY A 46 -2.26 -2.71 12.38
CA GLY A 46 -1.62 -2.76 11.07
C GLY A 46 -2.62 -2.75 9.93
N TRP A 47 -2.12 -3.07 8.76
CA TRP A 47 -2.90 -3.19 7.53
C TRP A 47 -2.76 -4.59 6.96
N GLU A 48 -3.82 -5.06 6.32
CA GLU A 48 -3.88 -6.34 5.64
C GLU A 48 -3.75 -6.12 4.12
N LEU A 49 -2.96 -6.95 3.46
CA LEU A 49 -2.95 -7.08 2.00
C LEU A 49 -3.82 -8.28 1.63
N LEU A 50 -4.76 -8.07 0.72
CA LEU A 50 -5.79 -9.03 0.37
C LEU A 50 -5.45 -9.74 -0.95
N CYS A 51 -5.76 -11.03 -1.01
CA CYS A 51 -5.64 -11.83 -2.23
C CYS A 51 -6.50 -11.23 -3.35
N PRO A 52 -5.93 -10.84 -4.50
CA PRO A 52 -6.71 -10.29 -5.62
C PRO A 52 -7.56 -11.36 -6.32
N MET A 53 -7.21 -12.63 -6.14
CA MET A 53 -7.89 -13.81 -6.67
C MET A 53 -7.79 -14.96 -5.67
N ASP A 54 -8.64 -15.97 -5.82
CA ASP A 54 -8.44 -17.21 -5.08
C ASP A 54 -7.26 -18.00 -5.64
N ILE A 55 -6.48 -18.60 -4.75
CA ILE A 55 -5.43 -19.53 -5.13
C ILE A 55 -5.49 -20.80 -4.30
N LYS A 56 -5.29 -21.95 -4.96
CA LYS A 56 -5.06 -23.25 -4.35
C LYS A 56 -3.61 -23.63 -4.54
N ILE A 57 -2.91 -23.82 -3.43
CA ILE A 57 -1.54 -24.30 -3.39
C ILE A 57 -1.58 -25.79 -3.08
N LYS A 58 -0.87 -26.59 -3.87
CA LYS A 58 -0.61 -28.01 -3.59
C LYS A 58 0.88 -28.24 -3.51
N TRP A 59 1.33 -28.99 -2.51
CA TRP A 59 2.72 -29.40 -2.40
C TRP A 59 2.80 -30.89 -2.08
N ASN A 60 3.64 -31.61 -2.84
CA ASN A 60 3.82 -33.06 -2.70
C ASN A 60 4.88 -33.45 -1.65
N GLY A 61 5.59 -32.49 -1.04
CA GLY A 61 6.68 -32.72 -0.09
C GLY A 61 8.08 -32.69 -0.67
N GLY A 62 8.22 -32.55 -1.99
CA GLY A 62 9.50 -32.48 -2.67
C GLY A 62 10.22 -31.14 -2.50
N THR A 63 11.46 -31.09 -2.95
CA THR A 63 12.38 -29.97 -2.68
C THR A 63 12.50 -28.97 -3.81
N ARG A 64 11.79 -29.14 -4.93
CA ARG A 64 11.92 -28.31 -6.14
C ARG A 64 10.74 -27.35 -6.28
N ASN A 65 10.81 -26.41 -7.21
CA ASN A 65 9.69 -25.51 -7.50
C ASN A 65 8.52 -26.26 -8.12
N GLU A 66 8.81 -27.24 -8.99
CA GLU A 66 7.79 -28.04 -9.67
C GLU A 66 6.96 -28.92 -8.72
N ASP A 67 7.45 -29.13 -7.51
CA ASP A 67 6.74 -29.86 -6.45
C ASP A 67 5.59 -29.05 -5.83
N ILE A 68 5.56 -27.74 -6.08
CA ILE A 68 4.52 -26.80 -5.67
C ILE A 68 3.69 -26.42 -6.89
N GLN A 69 2.40 -26.71 -6.85
CA GLN A 69 1.45 -26.31 -7.87
C GLN A 69 0.54 -25.22 -7.31
N ILE A 70 0.41 -24.11 -8.05
CA ILE A 70 -0.51 -23.02 -7.72
C ILE A 70 -1.58 -22.99 -8.80
N LEU A 71 -2.83 -23.03 -8.38
CA LEU A 71 -4.01 -23.11 -9.23
C LEU A 71 -4.99 -22.01 -8.83
N THR A 72 -5.85 -21.57 -9.74
CA THR A 72 -6.95 -20.63 -9.46
C THR A 72 -8.23 -21.09 -10.13
N ARG A 73 -9.40 -20.64 -9.66
CA ARG A 73 -10.66 -20.75 -10.42
C ARG A 73 -10.77 -19.68 -11.52
N GLY A 74 -9.98 -18.61 -11.44
CA GLY A 74 -9.92 -17.53 -12.42
C GLY A 74 -9.00 -17.84 -13.61
N ASP A 75 -8.37 -16.80 -14.18
CA ASP A 75 -7.38 -16.94 -15.25
C ASP A 75 -6.03 -17.46 -14.69
N PRO A 76 -5.56 -18.65 -15.07
CA PRO A 76 -4.28 -19.18 -14.63
C PRO A 76 -3.08 -18.30 -15.02
N ASN A 77 -3.17 -17.52 -16.10
CA ASN A 77 -2.08 -16.63 -16.53
C ASN A 77 -1.87 -15.46 -15.54
N ALA A 78 -2.89 -15.13 -14.75
CA ALA A 78 -2.79 -14.06 -13.76
C ALA A 78 -2.06 -14.53 -12.48
N ILE A 79 -1.81 -15.83 -12.30
CA ILE A 79 -1.15 -16.34 -11.08
C ILE A 79 0.25 -15.75 -10.94
N SER A 80 1.04 -15.71 -12.03
CA SER A 80 2.45 -15.31 -11.96
C SER A 80 2.66 -13.83 -11.57
N SER A 81 1.64 -12.98 -11.67
CA SER A 81 1.71 -11.60 -11.18
C SER A 81 1.44 -11.49 -9.67
N PHE A 82 0.92 -12.55 -9.05
CA PHE A 82 0.51 -12.56 -7.65
C PHE A 82 1.27 -13.57 -6.77
N ALA A 83 1.50 -14.79 -7.25
CA ALA A 83 2.14 -15.83 -6.46
C ALA A 83 3.00 -16.79 -7.31
N ASP A 84 4.10 -17.25 -6.73
CA ASP A 84 4.97 -18.26 -7.31
C ASP A 84 5.65 -19.12 -6.22
N ALA A 85 6.54 -20.02 -6.65
CA ALA A 85 7.35 -20.87 -5.79
C ALA A 85 8.82 -20.47 -5.88
N HIS A 86 9.20 -19.25 -5.48
CA HIS A 86 10.57 -18.77 -5.68
C HIS A 86 11.64 -19.53 -4.86
N PHE A 87 11.33 -19.87 -3.61
CA PHE A 87 12.33 -20.38 -2.64
C PHE A 87 12.38 -21.90 -2.47
N MET A 88 11.67 -22.68 -3.31
CA MET A 88 11.61 -24.15 -3.25
C MET A 88 11.10 -24.70 -1.90
N ARG A 89 11.16 -26.02 -1.69
CA ARG A 89 10.98 -26.70 -0.38
C ARG A 89 9.71 -26.32 0.40
N GLY A 90 8.59 -26.20 -0.31
CA GLY A 90 7.30 -25.86 0.29
C GLY A 90 7.13 -24.38 0.63
N ILE A 91 7.99 -23.47 0.14
CA ILE A 91 7.80 -22.03 0.30
C ILE A 91 6.99 -21.47 -0.87
N VAL A 92 5.89 -20.82 -0.54
CA VAL A 92 5.05 -20.07 -1.46
C VAL A 92 5.33 -18.59 -1.29
N THR A 93 5.58 -17.91 -2.40
CA THR A 93 5.93 -16.50 -2.45
C THR A 93 4.78 -15.72 -3.02
N PHE A 94 4.32 -14.71 -2.28
CA PHE A 94 3.26 -13.80 -2.68
C PHE A 94 3.84 -12.42 -2.97
N HIS A 95 3.56 -11.90 -4.16
CA HIS A 95 3.94 -10.56 -4.59
C HIS A 95 2.99 -9.53 -3.97
N THR A 96 3.56 -8.54 -3.28
CA THR A 96 2.76 -7.49 -2.65
C THR A 96 2.22 -6.48 -3.65
N GLY A 97 2.85 -6.36 -4.83
CA GLY A 97 2.54 -5.35 -5.85
C GLY A 97 2.85 -3.91 -5.43
N HIS A 98 3.47 -3.72 -4.26
CA HIS A 98 3.71 -2.43 -3.65
C HIS A 98 5.19 -2.21 -3.36
N LEU A 99 5.65 -0.97 -3.60
CA LEU A 99 6.89 -0.45 -3.05
C LEU A 99 6.54 0.46 -1.87
N PHE A 100 6.95 0.05 -0.68
CA PHE A 100 6.69 0.81 0.55
C PHE A 100 7.86 1.72 0.88
N ARG A 101 7.58 2.96 1.27
CA ARG A 101 8.58 3.91 1.78
C ARG A 101 8.18 4.43 3.16
N THR A 102 9.09 4.29 4.10
CA THR A 102 8.96 4.78 5.47
C THR A 102 9.93 5.93 5.73
N PRO A 103 9.71 6.75 6.78
CA PRO A 103 10.70 7.72 7.21
C PRO A 103 11.99 7.05 7.68
N PRO A 104 13.14 7.75 7.66
CA PRO A 104 14.41 7.24 8.18
C PRO A 104 14.29 6.58 9.57
N GLY A 105 14.86 5.38 9.73
CA GLY A 105 14.86 4.62 10.99
C GLY A 105 13.60 3.77 11.26
N TRP A 106 12.61 3.84 10.38
CA TRP A 106 11.42 2.99 10.43
C TRP A 106 11.48 1.92 9.34
N GLY A 107 11.04 0.71 9.70
CA GLY A 107 10.88 -0.41 8.76
C GLY A 107 9.45 -0.94 8.76
N VAL A 108 9.12 -1.69 7.72
CA VAL A 108 7.90 -2.49 7.67
C VAL A 108 8.18 -3.86 8.29
N TRP A 109 7.42 -4.20 9.31
CA TRP A 109 7.31 -5.56 9.82
C TRP A 109 6.15 -6.25 9.11
N VAL A 110 6.48 -7.22 8.27
CA VAL A 110 5.52 -8.00 7.48
C VAL A 110 5.41 -9.43 8.02
N THR A 111 4.18 -9.93 8.14
CA THR A 111 3.89 -11.30 8.56
C THR A 111 2.51 -11.73 8.04
N GLY A 112 2.01 -12.88 8.46
CA GLY A 112 0.61 -13.26 8.23
C GLY A 112 -0.33 -12.56 9.22
N PRO A 113 -1.64 -12.54 8.96
CA PRO A 113 -2.60 -11.85 9.83
C PRO A 113 -2.54 -12.36 11.28
N PRO A 114 -2.33 -11.48 12.29
CA PRO A 114 -2.19 -11.89 13.67
C PRO A 114 -3.41 -12.66 14.16
N ASN A 115 -3.19 -13.72 14.94
CA ASN A 115 -4.25 -14.57 15.49
C ASN A 115 -5.22 -15.11 14.43
N TRP A 116 -4.74 -15.35 13.21
CA TRP A 116 -5.53 -15.94 12.12
C TRP A 116 -4.82 -17.20 11.59
N PRO A 117 -4.81 -18.29 12.40
CA PRO A 117 -4.11 -19.50 12.01
C PRO A 117 -4.71 -20.08 10.73
N LYS A 118 -3.85 -20.50 9.81
CA LYS A 118 -4.21 -21.22 8.60
C LYS A 118 -3.56 -22.60 8.66
N ASP A 119 -4.37 -23.64 8.59
CA ASP A 119 -3.87 -25.00 8.73
C ASP A 119 -3.04 -25.41 7.50
N GLY A 120 -1.95 -26.15 7.74
CA GLY A 120 -1.06 -26.66 6.68
C GLY A 120 -0.05 -25.65 6.13
N ILE A 121 -0.11 -24.37 6.52
CA ILE A 121 0.83 -23.35 6.05
C ILE A 121 1.09 -22.29 7.13
N TYR A 122 2.34 -21.84 7.25
CA TYR A 122 2.77 -20.90 8.27
C TYR A 122 3.37 -19.64 7.62
N PRO A 123 2.97 -18.43 8.04
CA PRO A 123 3.52 -17.20 7.49
C PRO A 123 4.94 -16.94 8.02
N LEU A 124 5.90 -16.72 7.12
CA LEU A 124 7.24 -16.28 7.51
C LEU A 124 7.22 -14.77 7.73
N THR A 125 7.92 -14.34 8.77
CA THR A 125 7.94 -12.93 9.19
C THR A 125 9.22 -12.26 8.71
N GLY A 126 9.09 -11.05 8.17
CA GLY A 126 10.20 -10.24 7.69
C GLY A 126 10.18 -8.85 8.31
N LEU A 127 11.38 -8.33 8.58
CA LEU A 127 11.61 -6.91 8.83
C LEU A 127 12.27 -6.33 7.59
N VAL A 128 11.64 -5.33 6.97
CA VAL A 128 12.08 -4.74 5.72
C VAL A 128 12.44 -3.27 5.93
N GLU A 129 13.68 -2.91 5.57
CA GLU A 129 14.24 -1.55 5.72
C GLU A 129 13.73 -0.59 4.64
N THR A 130 12.42 -0.37 4.64
CA THR A 130 11.71 0.50 3.67
C THR A 130 12.08 1.98 3.78
N ASP A 131 12.95 2.35 4.70
CA ASP A 131 13.51 3.71 4.81
C ASP A 131 14.57 3.99 3.74
N TRP A 132 15.26 2.97 3.24
CA TRP A 132 16.22 3.11 2.14
C TRP A 132 15.94 2.19 0.95
N LEU A 133 15.25 1.05 1.14
CA LEU A 133 15.03 0.06 0.09
C LEU A 133 14.29 0.65 -1.14
N PRO A 134 14.82 0.51 -2.37
CA PRO A 134 14.20 1.03 -3.59
C PRO A 134 13.44 -0.04 -4.39
N PHE A 135 13.16 -1.21 -3.82
CA PHE A 135 12.49 -2.32 -4.50
C PHE A 135 11.42 -2.98 -3.60
N PRO A 136 10.42 -3.66 -4.18
CA PRO A 136 9.39 -4.36 -3.41
C PRO A 136 9.96 -5.53 -2.60
N PHE A 137 9.13 -6.01 -1.68
CA PHE A 137 9.33 -7.29 -1.01
C PHE A 137 8.13 -8.22 -1.25
N THR A 138 8.37 -9.51 -1.04
CA THR A 138 7.36 -10.57 -1.10
C THR A 138 6.94 -11.01 0.29
N MET A 139 5.70 -11.47 0.44
CA MET A 139 5.27 -12.19 1.62
C MET A 139 5.45 -13.69 1.38
N ASN A 140 6.16 -14.39 2.28
CA ASN A 140 6.48 -15.80 2.10
C ASN A 140 5.74 -16.66 3.13
N TRP A 141 5.22 -17.79 2.69
CA TRP A 141 4.51 -18.76 3.52
C TRP A 141 5.12 -20.14 3.35
N GLN A 142 5.40 -20.83 4.45
CA GLN A 142 5.96 -22.17 4.48
C GLN A 142 4.87 -23.21 4.68
N MET A 143 4.68 -24.12 3.73
CA MET A 143 3.85 -25.31 3.94
C MET A 143 4.48 -26.18 5.03
N THR A 144 3.70 -26.51 6.04
CA THR A 144 4.18 -27.27 7.22
C THR A 144 4.11 -28.78 7.02
N ARG A 145 3.40 -29.21 5.97
CA ARG A 145 3.27 -30.60 5.55
C ARG A 145 2.84 -30.65 4.08
N PRO A 146 3.10 -31.77 3.36
CA PRO A 146 2.49 -32.01 2.06
C PRO A 146 0.96 -31.96 2.14
N GLY A 147 0.33 -31.46 1.10
CA GLY A 147 -1.13 -31.31 1.05
C GLY A 147 -1.56 -30.11 0.23
N GLU A 148 -2.78 -29.64 0.52
CA GLU A 148 -3.41 -28.54 -0.20
C GLU A 148 -3.85 -27.45 0.77
N VAL A 149 -3.68 -26.19 0.38
CA VAL A 149 -4.17 -25.02 1.10
C VAL A 149 -4.80 -24.05 0.12
N ILE A 150 -5.93 -23.44 0.49
CA ILE A 150 -6.65 -22.48 -0.35
C ILE A 150 -6.65 -21.13 0.34
N PHE A 151 -6.25 -20.09 -0.39
CA PHE A 151 -6.53 -18.69 -0.03
C PHE A 151 -7.69 -18.21 -0.89
N GLU A 152 -8.75 -17.72 -0.26
CA GLU A 152 -9.88 -17.15 -1.00
C GLU A 152 -9.55 -15.74 -1.50
N LYS A 153 -10.27 -15.29 -2.54
CA LYS A 153 -10.23 -13.88 -2.94
C LYS A 153 -10.65 -13.02 -1.75
N ASP A 154 -10.00 -11.87 -1.58
CA ASP A 154 -10.18 -10.93 -0.48
C ASP A 154 -9.77 -11.48 0.91
N GLU A 155 -9.22 -12.71 0.98
CA GLU A 155 -8.57 -13.22 2.18
C GLU A 155 -7.23 -12.50 2.38
N PRO A 156 -6.88 -12.09 3.62
CA PRO A 156 -5.60 -11.46 3.87
C PRO A 156 -4.44 -12.47 3.80
N PHE A 157 -3.48 -12.25 2.90
CA PHE A 157 -2.26 -13.06 2.79
C PHE A 157 -1.06 -12.42 3.49
N ALA A 158 -1.11 -11.12 3.76
CA ALA A 158 -0.08 -10.41 4.50
C ALA A 158 -0.69 -9.41 5.48
N PHE A 159 0.04 -9.14 6.55
CA PHE A 159 -0.21 -8.10 7.51
C PHE A 159 1.08 -7.30 7.69
N ILE A 160 0.97 -5.97 7.59
CA ILE A 160 2.10 -5.07 7.78
C ILE A 160 1.85 -4.11 8.94
N THR A 161 2.90 -3.87 9.71
CA THR A 161 2.96 -2.80 10.72
C THR A 161 4.31 -2.10 10.65
N LEU A 162 4.42 -0.97 11.34
CA LEU A 162 5.63 -0.14 11.31
C LEU A 162 6.36 -0.22 12.64
N MET A 163 7.68 -0.29 12.58
CA MET A 163 8.51 -0.29 13.79
C MET A 163 9.81 0.51 13.61
N GLU A 164 10.23 1.16 14.70
CA GLU A 164 11.57 1.75 14.83
C GLU A 164 12.57 0.64 15.12
N HIS A 165 13.00 -0.06 14.07
CA HIS A 165 13.80 -1.25 14.22
C HIS A 165 15.20 -0.97 14.79
N LYS A 166 15.86 0.13 14.35
CA LYS A 166 17.20 0.50 14.83
C LYS A 166 17.22 0.85 16.32
N LYS A 167 16.14 1.43 16.85
CA LYS A 167 16.03 1.73 18.28
C LYS A 167 16.06 0.50 19.16
N LEU A 168 15.74 -0.69 18.64
CA LEU A 168 15.83 -1.92 19.43
C LEU A 168 17.28 -2.25 19.83
N GLU A 169 18.27 -1.83 19.05
CA GLU A 169 19.69 -2.04 19.36
C GLU A 169 20.17 -1.15 20.52
N GLU A 170 19.47 -0.07 20.82
CA GLU A 170 19.77 0.85 21.92
C GLU A 170 19.23 0.36 23.27
N ILE A 171 18.37 -0.68 23.26
CA ILE A 171 17.67 -1.16 24.45
C ILE A 171 18.45 -2.28 25.11
N GLU A 172 18.91 -2.03 26.34
CA GLU A 172 19.46 -3.06 27.24
C GLU A 172 18.43 -3.46 28.31
N PRO A 173 17.91 -4.70 28.30
CA PRO A 173 16.95 -5.14 29.31
C PRO A 173 17.58 -5.32 30.70
N GLU A 174 17.14 -4.52 31.68
CA GLU A 174 17.56 -4.69 33.08
C GLU A 174 16.61 -5.64 33.85
N ARG A 175 17.14 -6.78 34.32
CA ARG A 175 16.34 -7.77 35.07
C ARG A 175 16.41 -7.51 36.58
N LYS A 176 15.31 -7.01 37.15
CA LYS A 176 15.17 -6.74 38.59
C LYS A 176 14.32 -7.80 39.30
N LEU A 177 14.58 -8.01 40.59
CA LEU A 177 13.68 -8.79 41.43
C LEU A 177 12.46 -7.95 41.78
N LEU A 178 11.24 -8.49 41.65
CA LEU A 178 10.02 -7.76 42.01
C LEU A 178 10.08 -7.18 43.44
N ARG A 179 10.64 -7.95 44.39
CA ARG A 179 10.79 -7.53 45.80
C ARG A 179 11.63 -6.26 46.01
N SER A 180 12.44 -5.84 45.03
CA SER A 180 13.20 -4.58 45.13
C SER A 180 12.36 -3.34 44.82
N ASN A 181 11.11 -3.49 44.40
CA ASN A 181 10.16 -2.42 44.16
C ASN A 181 8.94 -2.61 45.07
N THR A 182 8.97 -1.97 46.25
CA THR A 182 7.97 -2.15 47.30
C THR A 182 6.57 -1.72 46.88
N GLU A 183 6.46 -0.68 46.09
CA GLU A 183 5.21 -0.14 45.56
C GLU A 183 4.57 -1.13 44.59
N LEU A 184 5.36 -1.66 43.65
CA LEU A 184 4.89 -2.65 42.69
C LEU A 184 4.51 -3.98 43.36
N VAL A 185 5.21 -4.39 44.43
CA VAL A 185 4.82 -5.55 45.24
C VAL A 185 3.44 -5.36 45.86
N LYS A 186 3.13 -4.16 46.40
CA LYS A 186 1.80 -3.86 46.97
C LYS A 186 0.73 -3.97 45.89
N GLU A 187 0.95 -3.38 44.71
CA GLU A 187 0.03 -3.48 43.58
C GLU A 187 -0.19 -4.94 43.13
N TYR A 188 0.89 -5.72 43.03
CA TYR A 188 0.85 -7.13 42.66
C TYR A 188 0.10 -8.00 43.68
N ASN A 189 0.31 -7.77 44.98
CA ASN A 189 -0.39 -8.50 46.03
C ASN A 189 -1.88 -8.14 46.05
N ALA A 190 -2.23 -6.86 45.93
CA ALA A 190 -3.62 -6.41 45.82
C ALA A 190 -4.32 -7.03 44.60
N TRP A 191 -3.64 -7.11 43.45
CA TRP A 191 -4.12 -7.83 42.28
C TRP A 191 -4.37 -9.32 42.58
N THR A 192 -3.39 -9.98 43.20
CA THR A 192 -3.45 -11.43 43.51
C THR A 192 -4.62 -11.75 44.43
N GLU A 193 -4.80 -10.98 45.50
CA GLU A 193 -5.89 -11.13 46.46
C GLU A 193 -7.25 -10.93 45.78
N SER A 194 -7.41 -9.82 45.06
CA SER A 194 -8.63 -9.51 44.30
C SER A 194 -8.98 -10.62 43.31
N ARG A 195 -7.99 -11.13 42.56
CA ARG A 195 -8.21 -12.19 41.57
C ARG A 195 -8.57 -13.52 42.21
N SER A 196 -7.93 -13.86 43.33
CA SER A 196 -8.21 -15.08 44.11
C SER A 196 -9.62 -15.06 44.69
N ASP A 197 -10.01 -13.94 45.31
CA ASP A 197 -11.34 -13.74 45.85
C ASP A 197 -12.43 -13.82 44.77
N PHE A 198 -12.25 -13.12 43.65
CA PHE A 198 -13.20 -13.18 42.54
C PHE A 198 -13.37 -14.60 41.97
N ASN A 199 -12.26 -15.33 41.81
CA ASN A 199 -12.32 -16.72 41.34
C ASN A 199 -13.05 -17.63 42.34
N LYS A 200 -12.92 -17.40 43.65
CA LYS A 200 -13.69 -18.11 44.68
C LYS A 200 -15.18 -17.80 44.55
N ARG A 201 -15.55 -16.53 44.45
CA ARG A 201 -16.95 -16.08 44.29
C ARG A 201 -17.61 -16.64 43.03
N LEU A 202 -16.88 -16.70 41.91
CA LEU A 202 -17.35 -17.38 40.70
C LEU A 202 -17.59 -18.88 40.93
N LYS A 203 -16.68 -19.58 41.62
CA LYS A 203 -16.83 -21.01 41.92
C LYS A 203 -18.01 -21.30 42.85
N THR A 204 -18.29 -20.40 43.79
CA THR A 204 -19.42 -20.52 44.72
C THR A 204 -20.75 -20.06 44.12
N GLY A 205 -20.76 -19.59 42.87
CA GLY A 205 -21.98 -19.13 42.19
C GLY A 205 -22.54 -17.82 42.75
N GLU A 206 -21.71 -16.97 43.36
CA GLU A 206 -22.15 -15.68 43.89
C GLU A 206 -22.75 -14.82 42.78
N GLU A 207 -23.94 -14.29 43.03
CA GLU A 207 -24.80 -13.73 41.98
C GLU A 207 -24.12 -12.57 41.23
N ASN A 208 -23.41 -11.68 41.93
CA ASN A 208 -22.73 -10.56 41.28
C ASN A 208 -21.50 -11.01 40.50
N ALA A 209 -20.66 -11.91 41.04
CA ALA A 209 -19.54 -12.48 40.31
C ALA A 209 -19.99 -13.21 39.04
N MET A 210 -21.11 -13.96 39.11
CA MET A 210 -21.70 -14.64 37.96
C MET A 210 -22.26 -13.66 36.91
N LYS A 211 -22.80 -12.51 37.34
CA LYS A 211 -23.19 -11.41 36.43
C LYS A 211 -21.97 -10.75 35.78
N GLU A 212 -20.90 -10.52 36.52
CA GLU A 212 -19.68 -9.89 36.01
C GLU A 212 -18.91 -10.81 35.04
N ARG A 213 -18.95 -12.13 35.30
CA ARG A 213 -18.27 -13.24 34.60
C ARG A 213 -16.74 -13.19 34.58
N TRP A 214 -16.13 -12.00 34.66
CA TRP A 214 -14.69 -11.78 34.68
C TRP A 214 -14.32 -10.38 35.17
N GLN A 215 -13.10 -10.23 35.69
CA GLN A 215 -12.56 -8.94 36.13
C GLN A 215 -12.07 -8.08 34.96
N ARG A 216 -12.51 -6.82 34.90
CA ARG A 216 -12.33 -5.92 33.74
C ARG A 216 -11.29 -4.81 33.96
N HIS A 217 -10.42 -4.93 34.98
CA HIS A 217 -9.40 -3.91 35.31
C HIS A 217 -8.61 -3.47 34.09
N TYR A 218 -8.05 -4.42 33.32
CA TYR A 218 -7.32 -4.09 32.09
C TYR A 218 -8.20 -3.39 31.05
N MET A 219 -9.45 -3.82 30.83
CA MET A 219 -10.37 -3.18 29.88
C MET A 219 -10.77 -1.74 30.27
N ARG A 220 -10.73 -1.45 31.56
CA ARG A 220 -11.07 -0.13 32.11
C ARG A 220 -9.83 0.76 32.23
N GLY A 221 -8.63 0.22 32.00
CA GLY A 221 -7.38 0.92 32.29
C GLY A 221 -7.23 1.23 33.78
N GLU A 222 -7.75 0.36 34.65
CA GLU A 222 -7.77 0.55 36.11
C GLU A 222 -6.80 -0.42 36.79
N LYS A 223 -6.00 0.08 37.72
CA LYS A 223 -5.24 -0.74 38.66
C LYS A 223 -6.20 -1.37 39.70
N PRO A 224 -5.82 -2.49 40.33
CA PRO A 224 -6.56 -3.02 41.47
C PRO A 224 -6.65 -2.04 42.64
N THR A 225 -5.69 -1.12 42.76
CA THR A 225 -5.63 -0.06 43.78
C THR A 225 -6.60 1.09 43.52
N GLY A 226 -7.26 1.12 42.36
CA GLY A 226 -8.23 2.15 41.97
C GLY A 226 -7.69 3.24 41.05
N ASP A 227 -6.36 3.34 40.91
CA ASP A 227 -5.73 4.30 40.00
C ASP A 227 -6.04 3.97 38.54
N LYS A 228 -6.22 5.01 37.71
CA LYS A 228 -6.43 4.87 36.27
C LYS A 228 -5.14 5.18 35.51
N ALA A 229 -4.90 4.44 34.44
CA ALA A 229 -3.86 4.77 33.50
C ALA A 229 -4.21 6.08 32.77
N ASP A 230 -3.25 7.01 32.70
CA ASP A 230 -3.44 8.31 32.03
C ASP A 230 -3.83 8.14 30.56
N THR A 231 -3.32 7.09 29.92
CA THR A 231 -3.70 6.71 28.56
C THR A 231 -3.95 5.21 28.49
N HIS A 232 -5.16 4.82 28.05
CA HIS A 232 -5.54 3.42 27.81
C HIS A 232 -6.41 3.33 26.56
N GLN A 233 -6.04 2.46 25.62
CA GLN A 233 -6.79 2.24 24.38
C GLN A 233 -7.47 0.89 24.40
N THR A 234 -8.78 0.90 24.24
CA THR A 234 -9.62 -0.32 24.17
C THR A 234 -9.99 -0.73 22.74
N LYS A 235 -9.72 0.14 21.77
CA LYS A 235 -9.97 -0.08 20.34
C LYS A 235 -8.90 0.63 19.52
N ARG A 236 -8.43 -0.02 18.47
CA ARG A 236 -7.56 0.57 17.45
C ARG A 236 -8.26 0.55 16.09
N ARG A 237 -8.22 1.68 15.39
CA ARG A 237 -8.78 1.85 14.05
C ARG A 237 -7.78 2.63 13.21
N LEU A 238 -6.99 1.92 12.41
CA LEU A 238 -6.07 2.57 11.49
C LEU A 238 -6.82 3.16 10.29
N LYS A 239 -6.21 4.15 9.65
CA LYS A 239 -6.79 4.83 8.47
C LYS A 239 -6.59 3.93 7.25
N ALA A 240 -7.60 3.88 6.37
CA ALA A 240 -7.43 3.28 5.05
C ALA A 240 -6.40 4.09 4.24
N PRO A 241 -5.67 3.45 3.30
CA PRO A 241 -4.86 4.16 2.32
C PRO A 241 -5.70 5.21 1.60
N LYS A 242 -5.11 6.38 1.36
CA LYS A 242 -5.73 7.41 0.54
C LYS A 242 -5.18 7.27 -0.87
N GLU A 243 -6.05 7.28 -1.87
CA GLU A 243 -5.60 7.44 -3.24
C GLU A 243 -5.06 8.88 -3.40
N SER A 244 -3.78 9.00 -3.73
CA SER A 244 -3.17 10.29 -4.04
C SER A 244 -3.54 10.65 -5.46
N PHE A 245 -4.49 11.57 -5.61
CA PHE A 245 -4.73 12.19 -6.90
C PHE A 245 -3.60 13.16 -7.20
N VAL A 246 -2.74 12.82 -8.16
CA VAL A 246 -1.70 13.75 -8.61
C VAL A 246 -2.41 14.88 -9.35
N LEU A 247 -2.52 16.04 -8.72
CA LEU A 247 -3.17 17.22 -9.30
C LEU A 247 -2.58 17.54 -10.68
N GLY A 248 -1.29 17.27 -10.89
CA GLY A 248 -0.60 17.43 -12.17
C GLY A 248 -1.22 16.69 -13.35
N ALA A 249 -1.93 15.57 -13.14
CA ALA A 249 -2.62 14.85 -14.20
C ALA A 249 -3.95 15.53 -14.61
N ALA A 250 -4.62 16.23 -13.68
CA ALA A 250 -5.86 16.96 -13.96
C ALA A 250 -5.65 18.44 -14.25
N LEU A 251 -4.50 19.00 -13.87
CA LEU A 251 -4.13 20.40 -14.08
C LEU A 251 -4.26 20.82 -15.56
N PRO A 252 -3.86 19.99 -16.55
CA PRO A 252 -4.10 20.28 -17.97
C PRO A 252 -5.58 20.50 -18.30
N PHE A 253 -6.44 19.60 -17.83
CA PHE A 253 -7.87 19.64 -18.12
C PHE A 253 -8.55 20.81 -17.40
N ILE A 254 -8.12 21.13 -16.18
CA ILE A 254 -8.59 22.29 -15.43
C ILE A 254 -8.16 23.59 -16.12
N LEU A 255 -6.90 23.71 -16.56
CA LEU A 255 -6.41 24.89 -17.29
C LEU A 255 -7.14 25.07 -18.62
N ILE A 256 -7.35 24.00 -19.39
CA ILE A 256 -8.13 24.03 -20.64
C ILE A 256 -9.54 24.56 -20.37
N GLY A 257 -10.21 24.05 -19.32
CA GLY A 257 -11.54 24.51 -18.93
C GLY A 257 -11.58 25.99 -18.52
N VAL A 258 -10.60 26.45 -17.75
CA VAL A 258 -10.49 27.86 -17.31
C VAL A 258 -10.20 28.79 -18.50
N CYS A 259 -9.26 28.42 -19.38
CA CYS A 259 -8.94 29.23 -20.56
C CYS A 259 -10.11 29.31 -21.56
N ALA A 260 -10.86 28.22 -21.74
CA ALA A 260 -12.09 28.22 -22.53
C ALA A 260 -13.14 29.19 -21.94
N LEU A 261 -13.36 29.17 -20.62
CA LEU A 261 -14.29 30.08 -19.94
C LEU A 261 -13.88 31.56 -20.04
N LEU A 262 -12.58 31.85 -19.90
CA LEU A 262 -12.04 33.20 -20.09
C LEU A 262 -12.19 33.69 -21.54
N GLY A 263 -11.98 32.80 -22.52
CA GLY A 263 -12.22 33.07 -23.94
C GLY A 263 -13.68 33.44 -24.23
N VAL A 264 -14.64 32.70 -23.65
CA VAL A 264 -16.07 33.04 -23.71
C VAL A 264 -16.34 34.40 -23.09
N GLY A 265 -15.84 34.65 -21.88
CA GLY A 265 -16.03 35.92 -21.19
C GLY A 265 -15.50 37.12 -21.98
N TYR A 266 -14.32 36.98 -22.57
CA TYR A 266 -13.74 38.02 -23.44
C TYR A 266 -14.57 38.26 -24.70
N ALA A 267 -15.02 37.20 -25.38
CA ALA A 267 -15.82 37.32 -26.58
C ALA A 267 -17.18 37.99 -26.31
N VAL A 268 -17.84 37.65 -25.20
CA VAL A 268 -19.11 38.26 -24.77
C VAL A 268 -18.92 39.74 -24.43
N LEU A 269 -17.88 40.10 -23.67
CA LEU A 269 -17.61 41.49 -23.28
C LEU A 269 -17.29 42.41 -24.48
N ASN A 270 -16.78 41.84 -25.58
CA ASN A 270 -16.41 42.59 -26.78
C ASN A 270 -17.44 42.45 -27.93
N GLY A 271 -18.61 41.88 -27.67
CA GLY A 271 -19.74 41.89 -28.61
C GLY A 271 -19.60 40.98 -29.83
N PHE A 272 -18.80 39.91 -29.73
CA PHE A 272 -18.61 38.94 -30.80
C PHE A 272 -19.90 38.12 -31.07
N SER A 273 -20.13 37.73 -32.33
CA SER A 273 -21.34 36.98 -32.73
C SER A 273 -21.23 35.49 -32.33
N GLY A 274 -22.34 34.74 -32.36
CA GLY A 274 -22.37 33.35 -31.88
C GLY A 274 -21.38 32.39 -32.57
N ALA A 275 -21.00 32.64 -33.82
CA ALA A 275 -19.97 31.88 -34.52
C ALA A 275 -18.56 32.25 -34.03
N ASP A 276 -18.30 33.54 -33.83
CA ASP A 276 -17.00 34.05 -33.36
C ASP A 276 -16.69 33.64 -31.91
N ILE A 277 -17.73 33.46 -31.08
CA ILE A 277 -17.58 32.94 -29.71
C ILE A 277 -17.04 31.51 -29.74
N LEU A 278 -17.50 30.67 -30.67
CA LEU A 278 -17.04 29.29 -30.79
C LEU A 278 -15.54 29.24 -31.14
N ASP A 279 -15.11 30.11 -32.06
CA ASP A 279 -13.70 30.22 -32.46
C ASP A 279 -12.81 30.74 -31.32
N ALA A 280 -13.30 31.70 -30.51
CA ALA A 280 -12.61 32.18 -29.32
C ALA A 280 -12.49 31.10 -28.22
N VAL A 281 -13.50 30.25 -28.05
CA VAL A 281 -13.46 29.10 -27.13
C VAL A 281 -12.41 28.09 -27.60
N SER A 282 -12.37 27.79 -28.89
CA SER A 282 -11.38 26.89 -29.48
C SER A 282 -9.96 27.40 -29.32
N PHE A 283 -9.73 28.71 -29.48
CA PHE A 283 -8.43 29.34 -29.23
C PHE A 283 -8.05 29.32 -27.74
N GLY A 284 -8.98 29.62 -26.83
CA GLY A 284 -8.74 29.52 -25.39
C GLY A 284 -8.40 28.10 -24.93
N ALA A 285 -9.13 27.10 -25.42
CA ALA A 285 -8.84 25.68 -25.16
C ALA A 285 -7.48 25.26 -25.73
N PHE A 286 -7.10 25.77 -26.91
CA PHE A 286 -5.80 25.54 -27.54
C PHE A 286 -4.63 26.14 -26.74
N VAL A 287 -4.75 27.39 -26.28
CA VAL A 287 -3.73 28.03 -25.42
C VAL A 287 -3.61 27.32 -24.07
N GLY A 288 -4.73 26.89 -23.49
CA GLY A 288 -4.73 26.07 -22.27
C GLY A 288 -4.03 24.73 -22.45
N ALA A 289 -4.23 24.05 -23.58
CA ALA A 289 -3.54 22.81 -23.93
C ALA A 289 -2.03 23.02 -24.14
N MET A 290 -1.63 24.13 -24.77
CA MET A 290 -0.22 24.50 -24.96
C MET A 290 0.47 24.80 -23.62
N MET A 291 -0.16 25.60 -22.76
CA MET A 291 0.37 25.91 -21.42
C MET A 291 0.52 24.65 -20.55
N ALA A 292 -0.41 23.71 -20.67
CA ALA A 292 -0.35 22.44 -19.96
C ALA A 292 0.77 21.50 -20.45
N LEU A 293 1.04 21.48 -21.76
CA LEU A 293 2.17 20.77 -22.35
C LEU A 293 3.53 21.39 -21.95
N LEU A 294 3.57 22.71 -21.78
CA LEU A 294 4.78 23.46 -21.44
C LEU A 294 5.08 23.47 -19.93
N GLY A 295 4.07 23.32 -19.06
CA GLY A 295 4.21 23.32 -17.60
C GLY A 295 4.97 22.12 -16.99
N GLY A 296 5.45 21.19 -17.81
CA GLY A 296 6.37 20.11 -17.43
C GLY A 296 7.85 20.40 -17.71
N ALA A 297 8.18 21.53 -18.34
CA ALA A 297 9.55 21.93 -18.67
C ALA A 297 9.83 23.32 -18.10
N ASP A 298 10.46 23.37 -16.92
CA ASP A 298 11.16 24.58 -16.51
C ASP A 298 12.28 24.92 -17.50
N MET A 299 12.50 26.23 -17.64
CA MET A 299 13.61 26.92 -18.32
C MET A 299 13.53 27.11 -19.86
N ILE A 300 13.75 28.38 -20.24
CA ILE A 300 14.06 28.93 -21.58
C ILE A 300 12.86 29.24 -22.46
N PHE A 301 12.17 30.39 -22.33
CA PHE A 301 11.48 31.04 -23.48
C PHE A 301 11.05 32.50 -23.18
N GLY A 302 11.95 33.30 -22.61
CA GLY A 302 11.72 34.75 -22.42
C GLY A 302 11.68 35.57 -23.72
N SER A 303 11.83 34.97 -24.90
CA SER A 303 12.00 35.69 -26.17
C SER A 303 10.97 35.39 -27.27
N ALA A 304 10.06 34.41 -27.11
CA ALA A 304 9.11 34.01 -28.16
C ALA A 304 7.70 34.64 -28.06
N LEU A 305 7.34 35.20 -26.90
CA LEU A 305 6.01 35.83 -26.71
C LEU A 305 5.88 37.20 -27.40
N GLY A 306 6.98 37.80 -27.86
CA GLY A 306 6.97 39.09 -28.56
C GLY A 306 6.38 39.05 -29.98
N GLY A 307 6.25 37.87 -30.58
CA GLY A 307 5.72 37.69 -31.95
C GLY A 307 4.26 37.21 -32.04
N LEU A 308 3.62 36.87 -30.91
CA LEU A 308 2.29 36.25 -30.87
C LEU A 308 1.12 37.25 -30.98
N PHE A 309 1.40 38.54 -31.17
CA PHE A 309 0.40 39.61 -31.23
C PHE A 309 0.42 40.40 -32.54
N ASP A 310 0.99 39.86 -33.62
CA ASP A 310 0.86 40.46 -34.94
C ASP A 310 -0.47 40.07 -35.59
N LYS A 311 -1.34 41.05 -35.83
CA LYS A 311 -2.68 40.88 -36.42
C LYS A 311 -2.66 40.39 -37.88
N ASN A 312 -1.49 40.31 -38.51
CA ASN A 312 -1.36 40.02 -39.94
C ASN A 312 -0.90 38.59 -40.28
N THR A 313 -0.69 37.72 -39.27
CA THR A 313 -0.25 36.33 -39.54
C THR A 313 -1.46 35.38 -39.67
N PRO A 314 -1.62 34.67 -40.80
CA PRO A 314 -2.75 33.75 -41.00
C PRO A 314 -2.73 32.58 -40.01
N TRP A 315 -3.88 32.30 -39.39
CA TRP A 315 -4.00 31.27 -38.34
C TRP A 315 -3.58 29.85 -38.79
N THR A 316 -3.64 29.58 -40.09
CA THR A 316 -3.26 28.29 -40.70
C THR A 316 -1.78 27.96 -40.54
N GLU A 317 -0.90 28.96 -40.44
CA GLU A 317 0.53 28.73 -40.19
C GLU A 317 0.81 28.37 -38.72
N TYR A 318 0.04 28.94 -37.79
CA TYR A 318 0.05 28.52 -36.38
C TYR A 318 -0.49 27.09 -36.21
N LEU A 319 -1.55 26.75 -36.94
CA LEU A 319 -2.13 25.41 -36.93
C LEU A 319 -1.17 24.35 -37.50
N ALA A 320 -0.49 24.65 -38.62
CA ALA A 320 0.48 23.73 -39.24
C ALA A 320 1.68 23.46 -38.33
N THR A 321 2.19 24.49 -37.66
CA THR A 321 3.28 24.37 -36.68
C THR A 321 2.82 23.57 -35.46
N ALA A 322 1.62 23.84 -34.94
CA ALA A 322 1.06 23.12 -33.80
C ALA A 322 0.75 21.65 -34.11
N ILE A 323 0.24 21.33 -35.29
CA ILE A 323 0.00 19.94 -35.76
C ILE A 323 1.33 19.19 -35.89
N GLY A 324 2.38 19.85 -36.39
CA GLY A 324 3.73 19.28 -36.50
C GLY A 324 4.37 18.94 -35.14
N TYR A 325 4.08 19.71 -34.09
CA TYR A 325 4.58 19.42 -32.74
C TYR A 325 3.71 18.42 -31.97
N ALA A 326 2.39 18.44 -32.18
CA ALA A 326 1.46 17.47 -31.60
C ALA A 326 1.71 16.05 -32.11
N THR A 327 2.05 15.86 -33.39
CA THR A 327 2.38 14.53 -33.93
C THR A 327 3.65 13.91 -33.36
N VAL A 328 4.56 14.73 -32.82
CA VAL A 328 5.81 14.25 -32.19
C VAL A 328 5.62 13.92 -30.70
N TRP A 329 4.70 14.58 -30.00
CA TRP A 329 4.58 14.50 -28.52
C TRP A 329 3.30 13.82 -27.98
N VAL A 330 2.21 13.78 -28.75
CA VAL A 330 0.96 13.11 -28.35
C VAL A 330 1.11 11.60 -28.04
N PRO A 331 2.07 10.84 -28.62
CA PRO A 331 2.29 9.45 -28.23
C PRO A 331 2.72 9.26 -26.76
N ALA A 332 3.09 10.30 -26.00
CA ALA A 332 3.51 10.14 -24.61
C ALA A 332 2.34 10.07 -23.59
N ILE A 333 1.10 10.33 -24.01
CA ILE A 333 -0.02 10.62 -23.08
C ILE A 333 -1.26 9.73 -23.35
N ILE A 334 -1.25 8.91 -24.41
CA ILE A 334 -2.40 8.06 -24.79
C ILE A 334 -2.07 6.58 -24.54
N PRO A 335 -2.86 5.82 -23.76
CA PRO A 335 -2.67 4.38 -23.61
C PRO A 335 -2.72 3.66 -24.97
N GLY A 336 -1.70 2.83 -25.27
CA GLY A 336 -1.57 2.06 -26.52
C GLY A 336 -0.63 2.65 -27.59
N SER A 337 0.08 3.74 -27.29
CA SER A 337 1.12 4.31 -28.14
C SER A 337 2.43 3.52 -28.07
N LEU A 338 3.23 3.63 -29.14
CA LEU A 338 4.56 3.04 -29.25
C LEU A 338 5.60 3.97 -28.64
N HIS A 339 6.32 3.48 -27.63
CA HIS A 339 7.40 4.20 -26.98
C HIS A 339 8.72 3.88 -27.66
N PHE A 340 9.49 4.91 -27.99
CA PHE A 340 10.83 4.77 -28.53
C PHE A 340 11.83 5.09 -27.43
N HIS A 341 12.62 4.08 -27.04
CA HIS A 341 13.65 4.24 -26.02
C HIS A 341 15.02 4.35 -26.68
N LYS A 342 15.80 5.36 -26.27
CA LYS A 342 17.20 5.51 -26.67
C LYS A 342 18.09 5.10 -25.50
N ARG A 343 18.84 4.01 -25.66
CA ARG A 343 19.84 3.56 -24.69
C ARG A 343 21.13 3.21 -25.41
N PHE A 344 22.25 3.27 -24.70
CA PHE A 344 23.49 2.63 -25.12
C PHE A 344 23.24 1.12 -25.19
N GLY A 345 23.52 0.50 -26.34
CA GLY A 345 23.32 -0.94 -26.55
C GLY A 345 24.29 -1.77 -25.70
N PHE A 346 24.21 -3.09 -25.80
CA PHE A 346 25.25 -3.98 -25.29
C PHE A 346 25.87 -4.73 -26.47
N GLU A 347 27.20 -4.82 -26.53
CA GLU A 347 27.89 -5.69 -27.48
C GLU A 347 28.27 -7.00 -26.78
N GLU A 348 28.00 -8.12 -27.45
CA GLU A 348 28.34 -9.46 -26.99
C GLU A 348 29.81 -9.75 -27.32
N ILE A 349 30.61 -10.06 -26.28
CA ILE A 349 32.01 -10.46 -26.45
C ILE A 349 32.17 -11.89 -25.95
N GLY A 350 32.33 -12.83 -26.88
CA GLY A 350 32.40 -14.27 -26.58
C GLY A 350 31.03 -14.88 -26.30
N GLU A 351 30.99 -16.08 -25.71
CA GLU A 351 29.74 -16.86 -25.68
C GLU A 351 28.70 -16.42 -24.65
N ASN A 352 28.96 -15.49 -23.71
CA ASN A 352 27.97 -15.07 -22.68
C ASN A 352 28.31 -13.77 -21.90
N ILE A 353 29.10 -12.83 -22.45
CA ILE A 353 29.45 -11.58 -21.74
C ILE A 353 28.93 -10.36 -22.50
N PHE A 354 28.10 -9.55 -21.85
CA PHE A 354 27.54 -8.30 -22.39
C PHE A 354 28.22 -7.09 -21.76
N VAL A 355 28.84 -6.24 -22.57
CA VAL A 355 29.43 -4.95 -22.14
C VAL A 355 28.69 -3.77 -22.76
N PRO A 356 28.59 -2.61 -22.07
CA PRO A 356 27.94 -1.43 -22.62
C PRO A 356 28.63 -0.96 -23.90
N SER A 357 27.85 -0.84 -24.97
CA SER A 357 28.29 -0.36 -26.29
C SER A 357 28.16 1.16 -26.38
N GLU A 358 29.09 1.81 -27.08
CA GLU A 358 28.98 3.25 -27.40
C GLU A 358 27.92 3.54 -28.48
N LYS A 359 27.36 2.52 -29.13
CA LYS A 359 26.31 2.68 -30.13
C LYS A 359 24.94 2.78 -29.46
N GLU A 360 24.23 3.86 -29.78
CA GLU A 360 22.86 4.06 -29.36
C GLU A 360 21.92 3.16 -30.17
N VAL A 361 21.10 2.38 -29.48
CA VAL A 361 20.07 1.53 -30.09
C VAL A 361 18.70 2.09 -29.72
N ILE A 362 17.84 2.23 -30.74
CA ILE A 362 16.46 2.65 -30.59
C ILE A 362 15.58 1.41 -30.68
N TYR A 363 14.81 1.11 -29.64
CA TYR A 363 13.82 0.03 -29.69
C TYR A 363 12.42 0.56 -29.36
N MET A 364 11.43 -0.14 -29.94
CA MET A 364 10.01 0.14 -29.83
C MET A 364 9.39 -0.75 -28.77
N GLU A 365 8.82 -0.15 -27.73
CA GLU A 365 8.01 -0.83 -26.73
C GLU A 365 6.53 -0.47 -26.93
N ARG A 366 5.68 -1.49 -26.97
CA ARG A 366 4.22 -1.30 -27.00
C ARG A 366 3.71 -1.45 -25.58
N VAL A 367 3.26 -0.36 -24.98
CA VAL A 367 2.64 -0.38 -23.66
C VAL A 367 1.24 -0.99 -23.82
N ILE A 368 1.00 -2.16 -23.23
CA ILE A 368 -0.29 -2.87 -23.24
C ILE A 368 -1.17 -2.33 -22.14
#